data_AF-A0A914YRJ4-F1
#
_entry.id   AF-A0A914YRJ4-F1
#
_cell.length_a   1.000
_cell.length_b   1.000
_cell.length_c   1.000
_cell.angle_alpha   90.00
_cell.angle_beta   90.00
_cell.angle_gamma   90.00
#
_symmetry.space_group_name_H-M   'P 1'
#
loop_
_entity.id
_entity.type
_entity.pdbx_description
1 polymer ?
#
loop_
_entity_poly.entity_id
_entity_poly.type
_entity_poly.pdbx_seq_one_letter_code
_entity_poly.pdbx_strand_id
1 'polypeptide(L)'
;MDLPTFEYQKLNGYRHNYHIEKTSPSKWLKPLNVALPDYIDWRKEGYVTNVKNQGRCGSCWAFSSIASLEGQHKRATGKLVSLSEQNLIDCSAAFGNLGCNGGEINNV
;
A
#
# COMPACT_ATOMS: atom_id res chain seq x y z
N MET A 1 15.12 -11.50 -19.33
CA MET A 1 14.99 -11.84 -17.89
C MET A 1 16.35 -11.62 -17.24
N ASP A 2 16.92 -10.43 -17.47
CA ASP A 2 18.38 -10.26 -17.53
C ASP A 2 18.86 -9.25 -16.47
N LEU A 3 18.01 -8.99 -15.47
CA LEU A 3 18.28 -8.06 -14.40
C LEU A 3 19.22 -8.74 -13.38
N PRO A 4 20.41 -8.17 -13.11
CA PRO A 4 21.28 -8.67 -12.04
C PRO A 4 20.57 -8.60 -10.68
N THR A 5 20.93 -9.49 -9.77
CA THR A 5 20.31 -9.56 -8.43
C THR A 5 20.35 -8.22 -7.69
N PHE A 6 21.44 -7.45 -7.81
CA PHE A 6 21.56 -6.14 -7.15
C PHE A 6 20.59 -5.10 -7.73
N GLU A 7 20.22 -5.20 -9.02
CA GLU A 7 19.19 -4.34 -9.61
C GLU A 7 17.81 -4.80 -9.18
N TYR A 8 17.58 -6.12 -9.12
CA TYR A 8 16.30 -6.68 -8.70
C TYR A 8 15.98 -6.31 -7.25
N GLN A 9 16.98 -6.35 -6.37
CA GLN A 9 16.83 -5.95 -4.97
C GLN A 9 16.38 -4.49 -4.81
N LYS A 10 16.74 -3.59 -5.72
CA LYS A 10 16.27 -2.18 -5.70
C LYS A 10 14.77 -2.04 -5.98
N LEU A 11 14.12 -3.08 -6.52
CA LEU A 11 12.68 -3.09 -6.74
C LEU A 11 11.89 -3.48 -5.48
N ASN A 12 12.58 -4.03 -4.46
CA ASN A 12 11.98 -4.41 -3.19
C ASN A 12 11.96 -3.21 -2.24
N GLY A 13 10.84 -2.49 -2.25
CA GLY A 13 10.69 -1.21 -1.57
C GLY A 13 10.28 -1.26 -0.10
N TYR A 14 10.03 -2.43 0.49
CA TYR A 14 9.66 -2.47 1.91
C TYR A 14 10.87 -2.13 2.77
N ARG A 15 10.72 -1.12 3.64
CA ARG A 15 11.76 -0.72 4.57
C ARG A 15 11.17 -0.40 5.94
N HIS A 16 11.45 -1.24 6.91
CA HIS A 16 11.04 -0.99 8.29
C HIS A 16 11.99 0.03 8.95
N ASN A 17 11.45 1.18 9.36
CA ASN A 17 12.21 2.19 10.08
C ASN A 17 11.90 2.12 11.58
N TYR A 18 12.83 1.58 12.37
CA TYR A 18 12.69 1.45 13.83
C TYR A 18 12.71 2.80 14.59
N HIS A 19 13.11 3.89 13.93
CA HIS A 19 13.33 5.20 14.56
C HIS A 19 12.14 6.16 14.47
N ILE A 20 11.03 5.74 13.86
CA ILE A 20 9.80 6.54 13.82
C ILE A 20 8.99 6.14 15.05
N GLU A 21 8.66 7.10 15.92
CA GLU A 21 7.74 6.86 17.03
C GLU A 21 6.43 6.29 16.47
N LYS A 22 6.16 5.02 16.80
CA LYS A 22 4.93 4.36 16.40
C LYS A 22 3.77 5.08 17.07
N THR A 23 2.90 5.71 16.28
CA THR A 23 1.52 5.94 16.73
C THR A 23 0.95 4.59 17.15
N SER A 24 0.40 4.47 18.37
CA SER A 24 -0.25 3.25 18.83
C SER A 24 -1.27 2.79 17.79
N PRO A 25 -1.04 1.68 17.06
CA PRO A 25 -1.98 1.24 16.05
C PRO A 25 -3.31 0.93 16.71
N SER A 26 -4.41 1.28 16.05
CA SER A 26 -5.73 0.86 16.51
C SER A 26 -5.78 -0.67 16.52
N LYS A 27 -6.15 -1.24 17.66
CA LYS A 27 -6.28 -2.69 17.81
C LYS A 27 -7.46 -3.14 16.95
N TRP A 28 -7.21 -4.00 15.96
CA TRP A 28 -8.30 -4.63 15.21
C TRP A 28 -9.13 -5.50 16.15
N LEU A 29 -10.44 -5.25 16.16
CA LEU A 29 -11.40 -6.02 16.94
C LEU A 29 -12.13 -6.98 15.99
N LYS A 30 -12.11 -8.26 16.35
CA LYS A 30 -12.88 -9.27 15.62
C LYS A 30 -14.38 -8.96 15.76
N PRO A 31 -15.15 -8.88 14.68
CA PRO A 31 -16.58 -8.68 14.78
C PRO A 31 -17.23 -9.89 15.47
N LEU A 32 -18.10 -9.61 16.44
CA LEU A 32 -18.90 -10.64 17.13
C LEU A 32 -20.10 -11.00 16.26
N ASN A 33 -20.43 -12.30 16.22
CA ASN A 33 -21.61 -12.84 15.52
C ASN A 33 -21.67 -12.54 14.01
N VAL A 34 -20.51 -12.46 13.34
CA VAL A 34 -20.45 -12.36 11.87
C VAL A 34 -20.07 -13.70 11.28
N ALA A 35 -20.92 -14.22 10.40
CA ALA A 35 -20.59 -15.33 9.51
C ALA A 35 -19.80 -14.79 8.32
N LEU A 36 -18.59 -15.30 8.12
CA LEU A 36 -17.77 -14.97 6.96
C LEU A 36 -18.17 -15.86 5.78
N PRO A 37 -18.15 -15.32 4.54
CA PRO A 37 -18.32 -16.16 3.36
C PRO A 37 -17.11 -17.08 3.17
N ASP A 38 -17.33 -18.25 2.56
CA ASP A 38 -16.26 -19.20 2.24
C ASP A 38 -15.23 -18.64 1.25
N TYR A 39 -15.65 -17.68 0.43
CA TYR A 39 -14.82 -17.02 -0.57
C TYR A 39 -15.20 -15.55 -0.72
N ILE A 40 -14.18 -14.70 -0.85
CA ILE A 40 -14.35 -13.28 -1.16
C ILE A 40 -13.34 -12.83 -2.21
N ASP A 41 -13.82 -12.06 -3.18
CA ASP A 41 -12.98 -11.43 -4.20
C ASP A 41 -13.40 -9.97 -4.37
N TRP A 42 -12.69 -9.07 -3.68
CA TRP A 42 -12.95 -7.63 -3.72
C TRP A 42 -12.86 -7.02 -5.13
N ARG A 43 -12.24 -7.71 -6.10
CA ARG A 43 -12.22 -7.27 -7.50
C ARG A 43 -13.61 -7.38 -8.12
N LYS A 44 -14.31 -8.49 -7.87
CA LYS A 44 -15.69 -8.72 -8.35
C LYS A 44 -16.69 -7.75 -7.73
N GLU A 45 -16.39 -7.30 -6.52
CA GLU A 45 -17.17 -6.28 -5.80
C GLU A 45 -16.84 -4.84 -6.23
N GLY A 46 -15.86 -4.63 -7.12
CA GLY A 46 -15.50 -3.31 -7.65
C GLY A 46 -14.68 -2.43 -6.70
N TYR A 47 -13.91 -3.04 -5.78
CA TYR A 47 -13.06 -2.33 -4.80
C TYR A 47 -11.59 -2.22 -5.22
N VAL A 48 -11.21 -2.80 -6.35
CA VAL A 48 -9.81 -2.90 -6.79
C VAL A 48 -9.67 -2.22 -8.14
N THR A 49 -8.73 -1.28 -8.25
CA THR A 49 -8.37 -0.63 -9.51
C THR A 49 -7.61 -1.58 -10.44
N ASN A 50 -7.38 -1.16 -11.69
CA ASN A 50 -6.55 -1.94 -12.61
C ASN A 50 -5.12 -2.09 -12.07
N VAL A 51 -4.47 -3.19 -12.45
CA VAL A 51 -3.06 -3.44 -12.10
C VAL A 51 -2.19 -2.30 -12.62
N LYS A 52 -1.34 -1.77 -11.74
CA LYS A 52 -0.36 -0.72 -12.04
C LYS A 52 1.06 -1.30 -12.05
N ASN A 53 2.06 -0.48 -12.38
CA ASN A 53 3.46 -0.90 -12.47
C ASN A 53 4.39 0.12 -11.78
N GLN A 54 5.16 -0.33 -10.78
CA GLN A 54 6.14 0.49 -10.06
C GLN A 54 7.38 0.84 -10.89
N GLY A 55 7.61 0.16 -12.01
CA GLY A 55 8.79 0.33 -12.85
C GLY A 55 10.08 -0.03 -12.12
N ARG A 56 11.14 0.74 -12.36
CA ARG A 56 12.47 0.54 -11.76
C ARG A 56 12.64 1.33 -10.44
N CYS A 57 11.63 1.32 -9.60
CA CYS A 57 11.58 2.07 -8.35
C CYS A 57 11.13 1.13 -7.22
N GLY A 58 11.81 1.17 -6.07
CA GLY A 58 11.41 0.44 -4.86
C GLY A 58 10.22 1.10 -4.16
N SER A 59 9.10 1.28 -4.87
CA SER A 59 7.90 1.98 -4.40
C SER A 59 6.71 1.05 -4.13
N CYS A 60 6.90 -0.26 -4.06
CA CYS A 60 5.82 -1.22 -3.78
C CYS A 60 5.02 -0.92 -2.49
N TRP A 61 5.67 -0.26 -1.53
CA TRP A 61 5.03 0.25 -0.30
C TRP A 61 3.93 1.28 -0.62
N ALA A 62 4.18 2.22 -1.54
CA ALA A 62 3.23 3.26 -1.95
C ALA A 62 2.04 2.66 -2.71
N PHE A 63 2.29 1.70 -3.61
CA PHE A 63 1.21 0.97 -4.30
C PHE A 63 0.32 0.20 -3.32
N SER A 64 0.93 -0.45 -2.32
CA SER A 64 0.18 -1.18 -1.28
C SER A 64 -0.70 -0.26 -0.43
N SER A 65 -0.17 0.91 -0.04
CA SER A 65 -0.92 1.94 0.70
C SER A 65 -2.08 2.51 -0.12
N ILE A 66 -1.80 2.91 -1.37
CA ILE A 66 -2.80 3.48 -2.27
C ILE A 66 -3.89 2.47 -2.55
N ALA A 67 -3.59 1.22 -2.92
CA ALA A 67 -4.62 0.22 -3.20
C ALA A 67 -5.55 -0.03 -1.98
N SER A 68 -4.99 -0.01 -0.77
CA SER A 68 -5.77 -0.13 0.47
C SER A 68 -6.70 1.08 0.66
N LEU A 69 -6.19 2.29 0.42
CA LEU A 69 -6.96 3.54 0.52
C LEU A 69 -8.03 3.65 -0.57
N GLU A 70 -7.74 3.25 -1.80
CA GLU A 70 -8.70 3.19 -2.91
C GLU A 70 -9.89 2.29 -2.56
N GLY A 71 -9.62 1.10 -2.01
CA GLY A 71 -10.66 0.17 -1.55
C GLY A 71 -11.51 0.75 -0.41
N GLN A 72 -10.89 1.36 0.61
CA GLN A 72 -11.66 2.01 1.68
C GLN A 72 -12.42 3.25 1.19
N HIS A 73 -11.88 4.00 0.23
CA HIS A 73 -12.56 5.12 -0.39
C HIS A 73 -13.81 4.64 -1.15
N LYS A 74 -13.70 3.57 -1.94
CA LYS A 74 -14.84 2.91 -2.60
C LYS A 74 -15.88 2.46 -1.59
N ARG A 75 -15.47 1.86 -0.47
CA ARG A 75 -16.35 1.46 0.62
C ARG A 75 -17.16 2.63 1.19
N ALA A 76 -16.49 3.76 1.42
CA ALA A 76 -17.07 4.91 2.09
C ALA A 76 -17.95 5.75 1.15
N THR A 77 -17.57 5.89 -0.12
CA THR A 77 -18.19 6.85 -1.05
C THR A 77 -18.95 6.20 -2.19
N GLY A 78 -18.79 4.90 -2.40
CA GLY A 78 -19.27 4.20 -3.59
C GLY A 78 -18.46 4.51 -4.86
N LYS A 79 -17.42 5.35 -4.80
CA LYS A 79 -16.59 5.73 -5.95
C LYS A 79 -15.23 5.06 -5.91
N LEU A 80 -14.87 4.36 -6.98
CA LEU A 80 -13.52 3.81 -7.13
C LEU A 80 -12.69 4.84 -7.90
N VAL A 81 -11.67 5.39 -7.25
CA VAL A 81 -10.80 6.43 -7.83
C VAL A 81 -9.38 5.91 -7.81
N SER A 82 -8.68 5.97 -8.94
CA SER A 82 -7.25 5.69 -8.98
C SER A 82 -6.50 6.87 -8.36
N LEU A 83 -5.79 6.64 -7.27
CA LEU A 83 -5.00 7.65 -6.56
C LEU A 83 -3.53 7.62 -7.03
N SER A 84 -2.75 8.62 -6.59
CA SER A 84 -1.38 8.88 -7.03
C SER A 84 -0.35 8.27 -6.07
N GLU A 85 0.31 7.18 -6.50
CA GLU A 85 1.48 6.66 -5.79
C GLU A 85 2.64 7.66 -5.78
N GLN A 86 2.78 8.45 -6.85
CA GLN A 86 3.84 9.46 -6.99
C GLN A 86 3.75 10.52 -5.89
N ASN A 87 2.53 10.87 -5.44
CA ASN A 87 2.36 11.80 -4.32
C ASN A 87 2.99 11.24 -3.04
N LEU A 88 2.78 9.95 -2.71
CA LEU A 88 3.43 9.35 -1.55
C LEU A 88 4.94 9.30 -1.74
N ILE A 89 5.41 8.92 -2.93
CA ILE A 89 6.85 8.84 -3.26
C ILE A 89 7.55 10.19 -3.03
N ASP A 90 6.93 11.30 -3.44
CA ASP A 90 7.55 12.63 -3.38
C ASP A 90 7.35 13.35 -2.04
N CYS A 91 6.24 13.13 -1.34
CA CYS A 91 5.82 14.00 -0.24
C CYS A 91 5.91 13.36 1.15
N SER A 92 6.04 12.04 1.26
CA SER A 92 5.97 11.36 2.56
C SER A 92 7.31 11.20 3.29
N ALA A 93 8.35 11.91 2.82
CA ALA A 93 9.67 11.86 3.46
C ALA A 93 9.66 12.31 4.92
N ALA A 94 8.84 13.31 5.26
CA ALA A 94 8.66 13.78 6.64
C ALA A 94 8.07 12.71 7.57
N PHE A 95 7.36 11.71 7.02
CA PHE A 95 6.81 10.57 7.75
C PHE A 95 7.75 9.35 7.71
N GLY A 96 8.95 9.51 7.15
CA GLY A 96 10.01 8.52 7.20
C GLY A 96 10.05 7.51 6.05
N ASN A 97 9.34 7.76 4.94
CA ASN A 97 9.57 7.06 3.68
C ASN A 97 10.71 7.68 2.89
N LEU A 98 11.28 6.92 1.96
CA LEU A 98 12.47 7.31 1.20
C LEU A 98 12.24 7.19 -0.31
N GLY A 99 11.01 7.44 -0.78
CA GLY A 99 10.63 7.36 -2.18
C GLY A 99 10.95 5.98 -2.78
N CYS A 100 11.77 5.96 -3.84
CA CYS A 100 12.23 4.72 -4.49
C CYS A 100 13.23 3.90 -3.68
N ASN A 101 13.78 4.43 -2.58
CA ASN A 101 14.67 3.70 -1.68
C ASN A 101 13.90 2.96 -0.56
N GLY A 102 12.57 2.93 -0.68
CA GLY A 102 11.68 2.16 0.16
C GLY A 102 10.93 2.98 1.21
N GLY A 103 9.97 2.32 1.85
CA GLY A 103 9.06 2.92 2.82
C GLY A 103 8.19 1.87 3.49
N GLU A 104 7.26 2.35 4.31
CA GLU A 104 6.32 1.51 5.07
C GLU A 104 4.88 1.95 4.81
N ILE A 105 3.97 0.97 4.73
CA ILE A 105 2.56 1.21 4.37
C ILE A 105 1.87 2.17 5.34
N ASN A 106 2.27 2.15 6.61
CA ASN A 106 1.66 2.93 7.68
C ASN A 106 2.21 4.35 7.81
N ASN A 107 3.25 4.70 7.06
CA ASN A 107 3.88 6.02 7.09
C ASN A 107 3.30 6.93 6.00
N VAL A 108 1.99 6.94 5.82
CA VAL A 108 1.30 7.62 4.69
C VAL A 108 0.41 8.76 5.12
#